data_AF-A0A349G6W5-F1
#
_entry.id   AF-A0A349G6W5-F1
#
_cell.length_a   1.000
_cell.length_b   1.000
_cell.length_c   1.000
_cell.angle_alpha   90.00
_cell.angle_beta   90.00
_cell.angle_gamma   90.00
#
_symmetry.space_group_name_H-M   'P 1'
#
loop_
_entity.id
_entity.type
_entity.pdbx_description
1 polymer ?
#
loop_
_entity_poly.entity_id
_entity_poly.type
_entity_poly.pdbx_seq_one_letter_code
_entity_poly.pdbx_strand_id
1 'polypeptide(L)'
;NRAPKDKIKALESLGAEVLILPELNGQVDLSEMVACLGKHSIDSVLVEGGAELNYALLRMGLIDKVVSFIAPKLIGGRNAKTPVGGEGIPVMNDAIKLTSLSVSMIGCDVMIEGYIDKEASCLPD
;
A
#
# COMPACT_ATOMS: atom_id res chain seq x y z
N ASN A 1 -7.90 -7.21 17.12
CA ASN A 1 -8.19 -7.64 18.51
C ASN A 1 -7.37 -6.96 19.64
N ARG A 2 -6.67 -5.82 19.42
CA ARG A 2 -5.88 -5.13 20.47
C ARG A 2 -6.38 -3.74 20.88
N ALA A 3 -7.25 -3.11 20.09
CA ALA A 3 -7.71 -1.76 20.37
C ALA A 3 -8.57 -1.72 21.65
N PRO A 4 -8.37 -0.75 22.55
CA PRO A 4 -9.20 -0.59 23.75
C PRO A 4 -10.68 -0.41 23.38
N LYS A 5 -11.57 -1.16 24.03
CA LYS A 5 -13.01 -1.15 23.74
C LYS A 5 -13.63 0.24 23.86
N ASP A 6 -13.15 1.06 24.79
CA ASP A 6 -13.67 2.41 24.99
C ASP A 6 -13.32 3.33 23.82
N LYS A 7 -12.17 3.13 23.17
CA LYS A 7 -11.81 3.87 21.95
C LYS A 7 -12.63 3.44 20.74
N ILE A 8 -12.91 2.14 20.62
CA ILE A 8 -13.80 1.62 19.57
C ILE A 8 -15.18 2.26 19.70
N LYS A 9 -15.78 2.18 20.90
CA LYS A 9 -17.09 2.80 21.18
C LYS A 9 -17.10 4.30 20.94
N ALA A 10 -16.01 5.00 21.30
CA ALA A 10 -15.91 6.43 21.04
C ALA A 10 -15.96 6.75 19.53
N LEU A 11 -15.24 5.98 18.70
CA LEU A 11 -15.30 6.13 17.23
C LEU A 11 -16.68 5.79 16.68
N GLU A 12 -17.28 4.69 17.13
CA GLU A 12 -18.63 4.28 16.73
C GLU A 12 -19.68 5.33 17.12
N SER A 13 -19.54 5.96 18.29
CA SER A 13 -20.44 7.04 18.73
C SER A 13 -20.34 8.31 17.87
N LEU A 14 -19.25 8.47 17.12
CA LEU A 14 -19.06 9.54 16.13
C LEU A 14 -19.54 9.13 14.73
N GLY A 15 -20.12 7.93 14.58
CA GLY A 15 -20.63 7.41 13.31
C GLY A 15 -19.59 6.67 12.47
N ALA A 16 -18.39 6.38 13.00
CA ALA A 16 -17.42 5.55 12.31
C ALA A 16 -17.78 4.07 12.42
N GLU A 17 -17.70 3.34 11.31
CA GLU A 17 -17.74 1.88 11.34
C GLU A 17 -16.34 1.35 11.68
N VAL A 18 -16.26 0.43 12.65
CA VAL A 18 -14.99 -0.16 13.09
C VAL A 18 -14.96 -1.64 12.72
N LEU A 19 -14.16 -1.97 11.72
CA LEU A 19 -13.92 -3.35 11.31
C LEU A 19 -12.85 -3.99 12.20
N ILE A 20 -13.21 -5.07 12.90
CA ILE A 20 -12.27 -5.84 13.72
C ILE A 20 -11.78 -7.03 12.91
N LEU A 21 -10.51 -6.98 12.51
CA LEU A 21 -9.87 -8.00 11.69
C LEU A 21 -8.92 -8.90 12.48
N PRO A 22 -8.61 -10.09 11.95
CA PRO A 22 -7.53 -10.93 12.44
C PRO A 22 -6.20 -10.19 12.49
N GLU A 23 -5.33 -10.70 13.36
CA GLU A 23 -4.00 -10.16 13.55
C GLU A 23 -2.97 -11.12 12.96
N LEU A 24 -2.03 -10.58 12.22
CA LEU A 24 -0.87 -11.29 11.70
C LEU A 24 0.40 -10.53 12.13
N ASN A 25 1.27 -11.20 12.88
CA ASN A 25 2.54 -10.63 13.38
C ASN A 25 2.38 -9.28 14.11
N GLY A 26 1.30 -9.13 14.89
CA GLY A 26 1.01 -7.89 15.62
C GLY A 26 0.47 -6.75 14.77
N GLN A 27 0.19 -6.98 13.49
CA GLN A 27 -0.43 -6.05 12.55
C GLN A 27 -1.77 -6.60 12.06
N VAL A 28 -2.54 -5.77 11.33
CA VAL A 28 -3.75 -6.25 10.64
C VAL A 28 -3.34 -7.23 9.54
N ASP A 29 -4.02 -8.36 9.46
CA ASP A 29 -3.89 -9.24 8.31
C ASP A 29 -4.46 -8.55 7.06
N LEU A 30 -3.57 -8.16 6.14
CA LEU A 30 -3.93 -7.39 4.95
C LEU A 30 -4.76 -8.21 3.94
N SER A 31 -4.57 -9.53 3.89
CA SER A 31 -5.37 -10.40 3.02
C SER A 31 -6.82 -10.46 3.51
N GLU A 32 -7.00 -10.64 4.81
CA GLU A 32 -8.32 -10.60 5.44
C GLU A 32 -8.95 -9.20 5.36
N MET A 33 -8.15 -8.14 5.43
CA MET A 33 -8.61 -6.76 5.22
C MET A 33 -9.21 -6.59 3.84
N VAL A 34 -8.48 -6.95 2.77
CA VAL A 34 -8.96 -6.81 1.38
C VAL A 34 -10.23 -7.65 1.17
N ALA A 35 -10.26 -8.89 1.67
CA ALA A 35 -11.45 -9.74 1.58
C ALA A 35 -12.65 -9.15 2.33
N CYS A 36 -12.41 -8.52 3.50
CA CYS A 36 -13.45 -7.85 4.27
C CYS A 36 -14.00 -6.63 3.51
N LEU A 37 -13.14 -5.80 2.92
CA LEU A 37 -13.56 -4.65 2.11
C LEU A 37 -14.41 -5.08 0.91
N GLY A 38 -14.04 -6.17 0.22
CA GLY A 38 -14.86 -6.72 -0.86
C GLY A 38 -16.25 -7.17 -0.39
N LYS A 39 -16.36 -7.76 0.80
CA LYS A 39 -17.68 -8.09 1.41
C LYS A 39 -18.52 -6.86 1.75
N HIS A 40 -17.90 -5.69 1.88
CA HIS A 40 -18.57 -4.40 2.08
C HIS A 40 -18.82 -3.67 0.74
N SER A 41 -18.71 -4.37 -0.39
CA SER A 41 -18.92 -3.81 -1.74
C SER A 41 -17.96 -2.65 -2.06
N ILE A 42 -16.74 -2.69 -1.50
CA ILE A 42 -15.67 -1.77 -1.83
C ILE A 42 -14.81 -2.43 -2.91
N ASP A 43 -15.05 -2.05 -4.16
CA ASP A 43 -14.39 -2.65 -5.33
C ASP A 43 -13.00 -2.05 -5.63
N SER A 44 -12.71 -0.86 -5.11
CA SER A 44 -11.43 -0.19 -5.32
C SER A 44 -11.01 0.62 -4.10
N VAL A 45 -9.70 0.62 -3.84
CA VAL A 45 -9.10 1.33 -2.71
C VAL A 45 -7.92 2.14 -3.21
N LEU A 46 -7.87 3.42 -2.83
CA LEU A 46 -6.68 4.23 -2.97
C LEU A 46 -5.85 4.10 -1.70
N VAL A 47 -4.63 3.61 -1.83
CA VAL A 47 -3.69 3.48 -0.71
C VAL A 47 -2.65 4.60 -0.78
N GLU A 48 -2.73 5.54 0.17
CA GLU A 48 -1.77 6.64 0.33
C GLU A 48 -0.82 6.41 1.52
N GLY A 49 -0.81 5.19 2.05
CA GLY A 49 -0.16 4.84 3.31
C GLY A 49 1.35 5.09 3.36
N GLY A 50 1.91 4.87 4.55
CA GLY A 50 3.35 4.98 4.79
C GLY A 50 4.16 3.90 4.05
N ALA A 51 5.47 4.15 3.96
CA ALA A 51 6.43 3.33 3.21
C ALA A 51 6.34 1.81 3.47
N GLU A 52 6.17 1.42 4.74
CA GLU A 52 6.04 0.03 5.18
C GLU A 52 4.76 -0.64 4.67
N LEU A 53 3.62 0.06 4.73
CA LEU A 53 2.35 -0.45 4.23
C LEU A 53 2.40 -0.62 2.71
N ASN A 54 2.98 0.36 2.01
CA ASN A 54 3.15 0.29 0.56
C ASN A 54 3.97 -0.94 0.17
N TYR A 55 5.09 -1.18 0.86
CA TYR A 55 5.91 -2.37 0.61
C TYR A 55 5.17 -3.68 0.93
N ALA A 56 4.47 -3.76 2.06
CA ALA A 56 3.74 -4.96 2.44
C ALA A 56 2.68 -5.34 1.39
N LEU A 57 1.86 -4.37 0.95
CA LEU A 57 0.84 -4.61 -0.08
C LEU A 57 1.46 -4.99 -1.43
N LEU A 58 2.55 -4.30 -1.82
CA LEU A 58 3.30 -4.59 -3.03
C LEU A 58 3.87 -6.01 -3.03
N ARG A 59 4.49 -6.44 -1.92
CA ARG A 59 5.06 -7.79 -1.76
C ARG A 59 4.01 -8.89 -1.72
N MET A 60 2.82 -8.58 -1.20
CA MET A 60 1.68 -9.51 -1.16
C MET A 60 0.91 -9.56 -2.48
N GLY A 61 1.28 -8.78 -3.50
CA GLY A 61 0.57 -8.74 -4.77
C GLY A 61 -0.83 -8.10 -4.68
N LEU A 62 -1.08 -7.30 -3.65
CA LEU A 62 -2.38 -6.64 -3.38
C LEU A 62 -2.51 -5.26 -4.04
N ILE A 63 -1.55 -4.87 -4.88
CA ILE A 63 -1.56 -3.61 -5.63
C ILE A 63 -1.68 -3.92 -7.12
N ASP A 64 -2.63 -3.26 -7.80
CA ASP A 64 -2.79 -3.37 -9.24
C ASP A 64 -2.12 -2.21 -10.00
N LYS A 65 -2.24 -0.99 -9.48
CA LYS A 65 -1.77 0.24 -10.11
C LYS A 65 -0.96 1.08 -9.12
N VAL A 66 0.15 1.63 -9.59
CA VAL A 66 0.95 2.63 -8.86
C VAL A 66 0.80 3.98 -9.54
N VAL A 67 0.63 5.02 -8.72
CA VAL A 67 0.70 6.42 -9.13
C VAL A 67 1.71 7.11 -8.22
N SER A 68 2.84 7.53 -8.80
CA SER A 68 3.96 8.14 -8.06
C SER A 68 4.15 9.58 -8.50
N PHE A 69 4.20 10.48 -7.52
CA PHE A 69 4.48 11.90 -7.74
C PHE A 69 5.91 12.23 -7.32
N ILE A 70 6.64 12.91 -8.19
CA ILE A 70 8.02 13.35 -7.96
C ILE A 70 8.06 14.87 -8.08
N ALA A 71 8.24 15.54 -6.94
CA ALA A 71 8.46 16.98 -6.90
C ALA A 71 9.90 17.33 -7.30
N PRO A 72 10.15 18.53 -7.88
CA PRO A 72 11.49 19.01 -8.24
C PRO A 72 12.25 19.50 -7.00
N LYS A 73 12.38 18.64 -5.98
CA LYS A 73 12.97 18.94 -4.67
C LYS A 73 13.92 17.81 -4.27
N LEU A 74 15.07 18.19 -3.71
CA LEU A 74 16.09 17.26 -3.24
C LEU A 74 16.24 17.42 -1.72
N ILE A 75 15.90 16.37 -0.97
CA ILE A 75 15.97 16.37 0.51
C ILE A 75 17.29 15.74 1.02
N GLY A 76 17.74 14.65 0.39
CA GLY A 76 18.91 13.89 0.84
C GLY A 76 18.70 13.21 2.21
N GLY A 77 19.77 12.61 2.73
CA GLY A 77 19.80 12.00 4.07
C GLY A 77 19.79 10.46 4.06
N ARG A 78 20.76 9.86 4.77
CA ARG A 78 20.92 8.39 4.86
C ARG A 78 19.71 7.67 5.45
N ASN A 79 19.01 8.34 6.37
CA ASN A 79 17.86 7.78 7.08
C ASN A 79 16.53 8.42 6.62
N ALA A 80 16.55 9.16 5.51
CA ALA A 80 15.34 9.74 4.96
C ALA A 80 14.38 8.62 4.54
N LYS A 81 13.07 8.86 4.76
CA LYS A 81 12.05 7.88 4.38
C LYS A 81 11.90 7.83 2.87
N THR A 82 11.81 6.62 2.33
CA THR A 82 11.52 6.35 0.93
C THR A 82 10.01 6.11 0.74
N PRO A 83 9.47 6.21 -0.50
CA PRO A 83 8.05 5.93 -0.76
C PRO A 83 7.64 4.47 -0.53
N VAL A 84 8.60 3.55 -0.67
CA VAL A 84 8.47 2.11 -0.40
C VAL A 84 9.60 1.74 0.55
N GLY A 85 9.27 1.24 1.75
CA GLY A 85 10.21 0.94 2.82
C GLY A 85 9.89 -0.41 3.47
N GLY A 86 10.87 -1.03 4.11
CA GLY A 86 10.77 -2.40 4.63
C GLY A 86 12.04 -3.17 4.30
N GLU A 87 11.96 -4.50 4.27
CA GLU A 87 13.13 -5.36 4.00
C GLU A 87 13.70 -5.18 2.58
N GLY A 88 12.86 -4.74 1.63
CA GLY A 88 13.24 -4.58 0.23
C GLY A 88 13.37 -5.90 -0.53
N ILE A 89 13.67 -5.79 -1.82
CA ILE A 89 13.93 -6.93 -2.70
C ILE A 89 15.42 -6.91 -3.04
N PRO A 90 16.20 -7.95 -2.65
CA PRO A 90 17.65 -7.91 -2.77
C PRO A 90 18.16 -8.12 -4.21
N VAL A 91 17.36 -8.74 -5.07
CA VAL A 91 17.74 -9.10 -6.44
C VAL A 91 16.90 -8.32 -7.44
N MET A 92 17.56 -7.63 -8.38
CA MET A 92 16.88 -6.77 -9.36
C MET A 92 15.91 -7.53 -10.28
N ASN A 93 16.21 -8.79 -10.61
CA ASN A 93 15.31 -9.62 -11.42
C ASN A 93 13.98 -9.91 -10.71
N ASP A 94 13.95 -9.87 -9.39
CA ASP A 94 12.74 -10.11 -8.59
C ASP A 94 12.04 -8.78 -8.25
N ALA A 95 12.58 -7.64 -8.70
CA ALA A 95 12.02 -6.34 -8.39
C ALA A 95 10.64 -6.17 -9.03
N ILE A 96 9.76 -5.48 -8.32
CA ILE A 96 8.41 -5.22 -8.81
C ILE A 96 8.50 -4.27 -10.00
N LYS A 97 8.04 -4.77 -11.14
CA LYS A 97 8.08 -4.06 -12.41
C LYS A 97 6.72 -3.45 -12.71
N LEU A 98 6.75 -2.20 -13.16
CA LEU A 98 5.57 -1.52 -13.69
C LEU A 98 5.52 -1.68 -15.22
N THR A 99 4.33 -1.88 -15.74
CA THR A 99 4.00 -1.95 -17.17
C THR A 99 2.95 -0.90 -17.51
N SER A 100 2.67 -0.72 -18.80
CA SER A 100 1.68 0.26 -19.28
C SER A 100 1.94 1.66 -18.71
N LEU A 101 3.21 2.07 -18.72
CA LEU A 101 3.67 3.30 -18.09
C LEU A 101 3.14 4.53 -18.84
N SER A 102 2.68 5.51 -18.06
CA SER A 102 2.35 6.85 -18.51
C SER A 102 3.07 7.86 -17.62
N VAL A 103 3.64 8.88 -18.25
CA VAL A 103 4.39 9.95 -17.56
C VAL A 103 3.81 11.28 -17.99
N SER A 104 3.44 12.11 -17.04
CA SER A 104 2.86 13.42 -17.28
C SER A 104 3.31 14.46 -16.26
N MET A 105 3.16 15.74 -16.60
CA MET A 105 3.44 16.86 -15.69
C MET A 105 2.14 17.29 -15.00
N ILE A 106 2.18 17.41 -13.67
CA ILE A 106 1.10 17.97 -12.85
C ILE A 106 1.65 19.22 -12.17
N GLY A 107 1.41 20.39 -12.79
CA GLY A 107 2.08 21.62 -12.37
C GLY A 107 3.60 21.52 -12.55
N CYS A 108 4.35 21.63 -11.45
CA CYS A 108 5.81 21.46 -11.46
C CYS A 108 6.28 20.03 -11.16
N ASP A 109 5.37 19.12 -10.82
CA ASP A 109 5.68 17.75 -10.41
C ASP A 109 5.54 16.78 -11.58
N VAL A 110 6.29 15.68 -11.55
CA VAL A 110 6.16 14.57 -12.50
C VAL A 110 5.26 13.50 -11.88
N MET A 111 4.21 13.10 -12.60
CA MET A 111 3.40 11.94 -12.28
C MET A 111 3.81 10.77 -13.16
N ILE A 112 4.18 9.65 -12.53
CA ILE A 112 4.42 8.36 -13.18
C ILE A 112 3.31 7.42 -12.74
N GLU A 113 2.56 6.87 -13.70
CA GLU A 113 1.56 5.84 -13.43
C GLU A 113 1.87 4.56 -14.21
N GLY A 114 1.51 3.41 -13.64
CA GLY A 114 1.67 2.12 -14.29
C GLY A 114 0.99 0.99 -13.53
N TYR A 115 0.85 -0.16 -14.17
CA TYR A 115 0.26 -1.37 -13.60
C TYR A 115 1.34 -2.37 -13.20
N ILE A 116 1.12 -3.17 -12.16
CA ILE A 116 2.07 -4.23 -11.78
C ILE A 116 2.14 -5.29 -12.89
N ASP A 117 3.36 -5.67 -13.26
CA ASP A 117 3.62 -6.81 -14.15
C ASP A 117 3.29 -8.14 -13.44
N LYS A 118 2.08 -8.66 -13.64
CA LYS A 118 1.62 -9.92 -13.01
C LYS A 118 2.20 -11.18 -13.66
N GLU A 119 2.84 -11.07 -14.83
CA GLU A 119 3.48 -12.23 -15.50
C GLU A 119 4.90 -12.48 -15.00
N ALA A 120 5.54 -11.48 -14.40
CA ALA A 120 6.82 -11.61 -13.71
C ALA A 120 6.68 -12.08 -12.24
N SER A 121 5.47 -12.04 -11.68
CA SER A 121 5.21 -12.50 -10.31
C SER A 121 4.94 -14.00 -10.29
N CYS A 122 5.98 -14.81 -10.48
CA CYS A 122 6.01 -16.14 -9.87
C CYS A 122 6.19 -15.97 -8.35
N LEU A 123 5.16 -15.46 -7.69
CA LEU A 123 5.01 -15.63 -6.25
C LEU A 123 4.49 -17.06 -6.05
N PRO A 124 5.22 -17.91 -5.30
CA PRO A 124 4.77 -19.27 -5.06
C PRO A 124 3.43 -19.26 -4.31
N ASP A 125 2.57 -20.22 -4.65
CA ASP A 125 1.30 -20.54 -3.98
C ASP A 125 1.46 -20.66 -2.45
#